data_AF-A0A354IF69-F1
#
_entry.id   AF-A0A354IF69-F1
#
_cell.length_a   1.000
_cell.length_b   1.000
_cell.length_c   1.000
_cell.angle_alpha   90.00
_cell.angle_beta   90.00
_cell.angle_gamma   90.00
#
_symmetry.space_group_name_H-M   'P 1'
#
loop_
_entity.id
_entity.type
_entity.pdbx_description
1 polymer ?
#
loop_
_entity_poly.entity_id
_entity_poly.type
_entity_poly.pdbx_seq_one_letter_code
_entity_poly.pdbx_strand_id
1 'polypeptide(L)'
;MSMSARAGRWANIRGRCATRPKKNKTYRPHPPCFSITGADALFPACRLPDALFFRRNALFFTYADDLPPDAGFALYSPPHLAALALAAALCLSAVRRPLSERTSRALGLAILLSELLRMTVYAGMGCLNRFELPLHLCSLAVFLCALHSIRKPDWLGQTLYALCLPGACAALLFPDWVVYPFFSFISLHCFVSHTLIVLYIVSETTRGSIRPRLSALWKPMLFLCAAVPPVSLFNRHFGTNYMFLQLPSPGSPLVGLAQLSGGNPAGYLALLIAAVAGCMALMELPFALAHRRKP
;
A
#
# COMPACT_ATOMS: atom_id res chain seq x y z
N MET A 1 0.89 2.68 -37.29
CA MET A 1 1.18 4.08 -36.88
C MET A 1 2.56 4.12 -36.21
N SER A 2 3.49 4.90 -36.76
CA SER A 2 4.95 4.76 -36.58
C SER A 2 5.48 5.22 -35.21
N MET A 3 6.68 4.74 -34.85
CA MET A 3 7.40 5.01 -33.59
C MET A 3 7.68 6.51 -33.33
N SER A 4 7.57 7.37 -34.33
CA SER A 4 7.72 8.84 -34.20
C SER A 4 6.59 9.49 -33.38
N ALA A 5 5.36 8.95 -33.43
CA ALA A 5 4.20 9.49 -32.70
C ALA A 5 4.18 9.15 -31.19
N ARG A 6 5.13 8.31 -30.71
CA ARG A 6 5.32 8.03 -29.28
C ARG A 6 6.32 9.00 -28.64
N ALA A 7 7.34 9.47 -29.36
CA ALA A 7 8.33 10.43 -28.86
C ALA A 7 7.73 11.83 -28.62
N GLY A 8 6.83 12.29 -29.50
CA GLY A 8 6.17 13.60 -29.38
C GLY A 8 5.26 13.76 -28.16
N ARG A 9 4.79 12.64 -27.55
CA ARG A 9 3.95 12.66 -26.34
C ARG A 9 4.76 12.92 -25.06
N TRP A 10 6.05 12.63 -25.06
CA TRP A 10 6.96 12.89 -23.93
C TRP A 10 7.65 14.26 -24.01
N ALA A 11 7.78 14.84 -25.21
CA ALA A 11 8.28 16.21 -25.39
C ALA A 11 7.29 17.27 -24.87
N ASN A 12 5.98 16.99 -24.89
CA ASN A 12 4.95 17.89 -24.37
C ASN A 12 4.97 18.04 -22.83
N ILE A 13 5.71 17.16 -22.13
CA ILE A 13 5.98 17.27 -20.69
C ILE A 13 7.05 18.35 -20.39
N ARG A 14 7.90 18.70 -21.38
CA ARG A 14 8.91 19.77 -21.21
C ARG A 14 8.40 21.17 -21.60
N GLY A 15 7.32 21.28 -22.38
CA GLY A 15 6.86 22.56 -22.94
C GLY A 15 5.77 23.30 -22.17
N ARG A 16 4.99 22.61 -21.31
CA ARG A 16 3.89 23.22 -20.53
C ARG A 16 4.17 23.39 -19.03
N CYS A 17 5.44 23.27 -18.65
CA CYS A 17 5.96 23.54 -17.30
C CYS A 17 7.02 24.67 -17.30
N ALA A 18 7.04 25.52 -18.32
CA ALA A 18 7.92 26.69 -18.37
C ALA A 18 7.24 27.94 -17.77
N THR A 19 6.92 27.88 -16.48
CA THR A 19 6.87 29.09 -15.65
C THR A 19 7.76 28.85 -14.44
N ARG A 20 8.81 29.69 -14.32
CA ARG A 20 9.89 29.64 -13.32
C ARG A 20 9.42 29.27 -11.90
N PRO A 21 10.25 28.55 -11.12
CA PRO A 21 9.86 28.06 -9.81
C PRO A 21 9.86 29.19 -8.77
N LYS A 22 8.72 29.44 -8.12
CA LYS A 22 8.73 29.98 -6.76
C LYS A 22 8.76 28.80 -5.79
N LYS A 23 9.73 28.84 -4.87
CA LYS A 23 9.95 27.87 -3.80
C LYS A 23 8.64 27.60 -3.02
N ASN A 24 8.46 26.36 -2.60
CA ASN A 24 7.28 25.75 -1.95
C ASN A 24 6.16 25.32 -2.91
N LYS A 25 6.19 24.05 -3.33
CA LYS A 25 5.00 23.34 -3.81
C LYS A 25 4.97 21.92 -3.27
N THR A 26 4.01 21.69 -2.38
CA THR A 26 3.40 20.40 -2.09
C THR A 26 2.92 19.77 -3.41
N TYR A 27 3.36 18.55 -3.68
CA TYR A 27 2.97 17.77 -4.85
C TYR A 27 1.56 17.20 -4.61
N ARG A 28 0.57 17.65 -5.38
CA ARG A 28 -0.70 16.94 -5.54
C ARG A 28 -0.51 15.86 -6.60
N PRO A 29 -0.95 14.61 -6.41
CA PRO A 29 -1.32 13.79 -7.55
C PRO A 29 -2.54 14.45 -8.18
N HIS A 30 -2.34 15.24 -9.24
CA HIS A 30 -3.44 15.54 -10.14
C HIS A 30 -3.94 14.19 -10.70
N PRO A 31 -5.25 13.93 -10.76
CA PRO A 31 -5.73 12.85 -11.62
C PRO A 31 -5.17 13.15 -13.01
N PRO A 32 -4.53 12.18 -13.70
CA PRO A 32 -4.07 12.44 -15.04
C PRO A 32 -5.28 12.87 -15.86
N CYS A 33 -5.15 13.99 -16.59
CA CYS A 33 -6.14 14.46 -17.55
C CYS A 33 -6.30 13.43 -18.68
N PHE A 34 -7.01 12.34 -18.41
CA PHE A 34 -7.55 11.43 -19.39
C PHE A 34 -9.06 11.44 -19.17
N SER A 35 -9.74 12.34 -19.90
CA SER A 35 -11.17 12.26 -20.14
C SER A 35 -11.45 11.00 -20.95
N ILE A 36 -11.79 9.89 -20.28
CA ILE A 36 -12.41 8.74 -20.93
C ILE A 36 -13.91 8.95 -20.79
N THR A 37 -14.50 9.59 -21.81
CA THR A 37 -15.96 9.73 -21.96
C THR A 37 -16.58 8.33 -21.99
N GLY A 38 -17.19 7.90 -20.88
CA GLY A 38 -17.92 6.63 -20.79
C GLY A 38 -17.84 5.89 -19.45
N ALA A 39 -16.85 6.17 -18.59
CA ALA A 39 -16.69 5.47 -17.30
C ALA A 39 -17.36 6.20 -16.11
N ASP A 40 -17.80 7.44 -16.29
CA ASP A 40 -18.37 8.29 -15.23
C ASP A 40 -19.76 7.83 -14.75
N ALA A 41 -20.43 6.93 -15.50
CA ALA A 41 -21.75 6.42 -15.15
C ALA A 41 -21.73 5.28 -14.11
N LEU A 42 -20.58 4.61 -13.90
CA LEU A 42 -20.46 3.47 -12.99
C LEU A 42 -19.99 3.87 -11.58
N PHE A 43 -19.40 5.06 -11.41
CA PHE A 43 -18.79 5.47 -10.14
C PHE A 43 -19.04 6.98 -9.89
N PRO A 44 -19.88 7.34 -8.91
CA PRO A 44 -20.19 8.75 -8.64
C PRO A 44 -18.98 9.50 -8.08
N ALA A 45 -18.90 10.81 -8.39
CA ALA A 45 -17.98 11.72 -7.71
C ALA A 45 -18.29 11.79 -6.21
N CYS A 46 -17.25 11.92 -5.39
CA CYS A 46 -17.35 12.08 -3.94
C CYS A 46 -18.29 13.25 -3.63
N ARG A 47 -19.45 12.95 -3.05
CA ARG A 47 -20.41 13.94 -2.55
C ARG A 47 -20.55 13.71 -1.07
N LEU A 48 -20.10 14.69 -0.28
CA LEU A 48 -20.32 14.71 1.16
C LEU A 48 -21.81 14.44 1.44
N PRO A 49 -22.15 13.36 2.15
CA PRO A 49 -23.54 12.96 2.39
C PRO A 49 -24.25 13.99 3.27
N ASP A 50 -25.57 14.08 3.14
CA ASP A 50 -26.42 14.92 4.00
C ASP A 50 -26.47 14.48 5.47
N ALA A 51 -25.88 13.33 5.79
CA ALA A 51 -25.85 12.81 7.15
C ALA A 51 -25.09 13.75 8.11
N LEU A 52 -25.83 14.26 9.10
CA LEU A 52 -25.38 15.21 10.12
C LEU A 52 -24.07 14.79 10.82
N PHE A 53 -23.84 13.49 10.98
CA PHE A 53 -22.64 12.91 11.59
C PHE A 53 -21.34 13.30 10.85
N PHE A 54 -21.36 13.21 9.52
CA PHE A 54 -20.20 13.54 8.69
C PHE A 54 -19.96 15.06 8.63
N ARG A 55 -21.03 15.87 8.53
CA ARG A 55 -20.89 17.35 8.57
C ARG A 55 -20.27 17.86 9.86
N ARG A 56 -20.66 17.28 11.00
CA ARG A 56 -20.19 17.73 12.32
C ARG A 56 -18.71 17.41 12.58
N ASN A 57 -18.16 16.42 11.88
CA ASN A 57 -16.76 15.99 12.00
C ASN A 57 -16.03 16.12 10.65
N ALA A 58 -16.33 17.19 9.89
CA ALA A 58 -15.93 17.33 8.49
C ALA A 58 -14.48 16.93 8.25
N LEU A 59 -13.50 17.58 8.91
CA LEU A 59 -12.05 17.30 8.73
C LEU A 59 -11.64 15.84 8.99
N PHE A 60 -12.35 15.12 9.87
CA PHE A 60 -12.03 13.73 10.18
C PHE A 60 -12.51 12.77 9.08
N PHE A 61 -13.62 13.10 8.43
CA PHE A 61 -14.27 12.34 7.36
C PHE A 61 -14.30 13.15 6.04
N THR A 62 -13.18 13.78 5.68
CA THR A 62 -13.02 14.45 4.39
C THR A 62 -12.14 13.61 3.47
N TYR A 63 -12.55 13.50 2.22
CA TYR A 63 -11.77 12.83 1.18
C TYR A 63 -10.75 13.80 0.54
N ALA A 64 -9.73 13.28 -0.14
CA ALA A 64 -8.59 14.08 -0.62
C ALA A 64 -8.98 15.32 -1.46
N ASP A 65 -10.05 15.24 -2.23
CA ASP A 65 -10.48 16.31 -3.14
C ASP A 65 -10.97 17.56 -2.40
N ASP A 66 -11.50 17.41 -1.19
CA ASP A 66 -12.14 18.46 -0.40
C ASP A 66 -11.23 19.01 0.72
N LEU A 67 -9.99 18.52 0.83
CA LEU A 67 -9.05 18.94 1.88
C LEU A 67 -8.34 20.27 1.54
N PRO A 68 -8.06 21.13 2.54
CA PRO A 68 -7.22 22.31 2.35
C PRO A 68 -5.79 21.91 1.92
N PRO A 69 -5.07 22.78 1.17
CA PRO A 69 -3.79 22.43 0.53
C PRO A 69 -2.65 22.02 1.48
N ASP A 70 -2.78 22.33 2.77
CA ASP A 70 -1.82 22.16 3.85
C ASP A 70 -2.36 21.29 5.00
N ALA A 71 -3.47 20.59 4.77
CA ALA A 71 -4.12 19.75 5.79
C ALA A 71 -3.31 18.50 6.17
N GLY A 72 -2.45 18.04 5.27
CA GLY A 72 -1.65 16.83 5.41
C GLY A 72 -0.56 16.90 6.48
N PHE A 73 0.09 15.76 6.75
CA PHE A 73 1.23 15.70 7.65
C PHE A 73 2.54 15.45 6.89
N ALA A 74 3.64 16.02 7.39
CA ALA A 74 4.95 15.79 6.80
C ALA A 74 5.51 14.40 7.16
N LEU A 75 6.26 13.82 6.21
CA LEU A 75 7.00 12.59 6.45
C LEU A 75 7.99 12.79 7.61
N TYR A 76 7.98 11.86 8.56
CA TYR A 76 8.77 11.90 9.80
C TYR A 76 8.52 13.11 10.71
N SER A 77 7.33 13.72 10.59
CA SER A 77 6.83 14.65 11.62
C SER A 77 6.66 13.95 12.98
N PRO A 78 6.62 14.69 14.11
CA PRO A 78 6.41 14.12 15.44
C PRO A 78 5.24 13.12 15.54
N PRO A 79 4.03 13.36 15.01
CA PRO A 79 2.95 12.37 15.08
C PRO A 79 3.26 11.11 14.25
N HIS A 80 3.91 11.25 13.09
CA HIS A 80 4.36 10.09 12.30
C HIS A 80 5.40 9.25 13.05
N LEU A 81 6.40 9.90 13.66
CA LEU A 81 7.41 9.22 14.46
C LEU A 81 6.80 8.52 15.68
N ALA A 82 5.79 9.13 16.32
CA ALA A 82 5.05 8.50 17.41
C ALA A 82 4.29 7.25 16.95
N ALA A 83 3.64 7.28 15.78
CA ALA A 83 3.00 6.10 15.20
C ALA A 83 4.00 4.98 14.90
N LEU A 84 5.16 5.32 14.32
CA LEU A 84 6.24 4.36 14.06
C LEU A 84 6.79 3.75 15.36
N ALA A 85 7.01 4.58 16.39
CA ALA A 85 7.48 4.11 17.69
C ALA A 85 6.47 3.16 18.35
N LEU A 86 5.18 3.48 18.26
CA LEU A 86 4.11 2.62 18.75
C LEU A 86 4.06 1.28 17.99
N ALA A 87 4.09 1.33 16.65
CA ALA A 87 4.11 0.13 15.82
C ALA A 87 5.33 -0.75 16.15
N ALA A 88 6.52 -0.15 16.29
CA ALA A 88 7.73 -0.86 16.68
C ALA A 88 7.61 -1.47 18.09
N ALA A 89 7.08 -0.73 19.07
CA ALA A 89 6.88 -1.23 20.43
C ALA A 89 5.93 -2.45 20.46
N LEU A 90 4.83 -2.41 19.70
CA LEU A 90 3.91 -3.52 19.54
C LEU A 90 4.56 -4.73 18.85
N CYS A 91 5.38 -4.48 17.83
CA CYS A 91 6.13 -5.56 17.16
C CYS A 91 7.14 -6.22 18.11
N LEU A 92 7.90 -5.41 18.86
CA LEU A 92 8.86 -5.90 19.85
C LEU A 92 8.17 -6.70 20.97
N SER A 93 6.97 -6.28 21.39
CA SER A 93 6.19 -7.04 22.37
C SER A 93 5.76 -8.40 21.81
N ALA A 94 5.32 -8.47 20.55
CA ALA A 94 4.97 -9.72 19.87
C ALA A 94 6.17 -10.65 19.63
N VAL A 95 7.37 -10.10 19.39
CA VAL A 95 8.60 -10.91 19.32
C VAL A 95 8.93 -11.55 20.67
N ARG A 96 8.72 -10.82 21.78
CA ARG A 96 8.98 -11.34 23.13
C ARG A 96 7.89 -12.29 23.62
N ARG A 97 6.64 -11.99 23.28
CA ARG A 97 5.44 -12.70 23.71
C ARG A 97 4.48 -12.81 22.51
N PRO A 98 4.65 -13.83 21.65
CA PRO A 98 3.76 -13.99 20.51
C PRO A 98 2.32 -14.18 20.98
N LEU A 99 1.39 -13.70 20.16
CA LEU A 99 -0.04 -13.83 20.42
C LEU A 99 -0.43 -15.30 20.50
N SER A 100 -1.37 -15.61 21.40
CA SER A 100 -1.96 -16.94 21.47
C SER A 100 -2.69 -17.27 20.16
N GLU A 101 -2.89 -18.56 19.86
CA GLU A 101 -3.65 -18.99 18.68
C GLU A 101 -5.04 -18.34 18.61
N ARG A 102 -5.73 -18.23 19.75
CA ARG A 102 -7.06 -17.60 19.84
C ARG A 102 -6.98 -16.11 19.54
N THR A 103 -5.96 -15.42 20.07
CA THR A 103 -5.73 -14.00 19.82
C THR A 103 -5.34 -13.73 18.37
N SER A 104 -4.49 -14.57 17.76
CA SER A 104 -4.15 -14.47 16.34
C SER A 104 -5.36 -14.66 15.43
N ARG A 105 -6.26 -15.60 15.76
CA ARG A 105 -7.54 -15.77 15.05
C ARG A 105 -8.40 -14.52 15.14
N ALA A 106 -8.60 -14.00 16.35
CA ALA A 106 -9.35 -12.77 16.59
C ALA A 106 -8.72 -11.58 15.84
N LEU A 107 -7.40 -11.47 15.85
CA LEU A 107 -6.66 -10.42 15.14
C LEU A 107 -6.85 -10.52 13.62
N GLY A 108 -6.74 -11.71 13.03
CA GLY A 108 -6.99 -11.89 11.60
C GLY A 108 -8.42 -11.51 11.19
N LEU A 109 -9.41 -11.83 12.01
CA LEU A 109 -10.80 -11.39 11.81
C LEU A 109 -10.95 -9.88 12.01
N ALA A 110 -10.30 -9.30 13.02
CA ALA A 110 -10.33 -7.86 13.27
C ALA A 110 -9.70 -7.06 12.12
N ILE A 111 -8.63 -7.56 11.51
CA ILE A 111 -8.02 -6.96 10.31
C ILE A 111 -9.00 -7.00 9.13
N LEU A 112 -9.73 -8.10 8.95
CA LEU A 112 -10.78 -8.17 7.92
C LEU A 112 -11.93 -7.19 8.19
N LEU A 113 -12.40 -7.13 9.44
CA LEU A 113 -13.46 -6.22 9.86
C LEU A 113 -13.03 -4.75 9.72
N SER A 114 -11.75 -4.43 9.93
CA SER A 114 -11.26 -3.06 9.74
C SER A 114 -11.27 -2.65 8.26
N GLU A 115 -11.03 -3.56 7.33
CA GLU A 115 -11.18 -3.29 5.88
C GLU A 115 -12.65 -3.12 5.49
N LEU A 116 -13.57 -3.93 6.06
CA LEU A 116 -15.01 -3.74 5.87
C LEU A 116 -15.49 -2.40 6.46
N LEU A 117 -14.96 -2.00 7.60
CA LEU A 117 -15.20 -0.68 8.19
C LEU A 117 -14.73 0.43 7.24
N ARG A 118 -13.52 0.32 6.68
CA ARG A 118 -13.01 1.28 5.68
C ARG A 118 -13.97 1.44 4.51
N MET A 119 -14.40 0.31 3.92
CA MET A 119 -15.34 0.31 2.80
C MET A 119 -16.69 0.92 3.18
N THR A 120 -17.20 0.64 4.38
CA THR A 120 -18.46 1.19 4.89
C THR A 120 -18.35 2.70 5.11
N VAL A 121 -17.24 3.19 5.64
CA VAL A 121 -17.02 4.63 5.84
C VAL A 121 -16.88 5.33 4.49
N TYR A 122 -16.15 4.77 3.52
CA TYR A 122 -16.10 5.32 2.16
C TYR A 122 -17.48 5.35 1.48
N ALA A 123 -18.27 4.29 1.62
CA ALA A 123 -19.63 4.27 1.11
C ALA A 123 -20.51 5.33 1.80
N GLY A 124 -20.40 5.44 3.13
CA GLY A 124 -21.08 6.44 3.93
C GLY A 124 -20.72 7.87 3.51
N MET A 125 -19.45 8.16 3.26
CA MET A 125 -18.96 9.45 2.75
C MET A 125 -19.36 9.71 1.29
N GLY A 126 -19.94 8.74 0.57
CA GLY A 126 -20.23 8.87 -0.85
C GLY A 126 -18.98 8.89 -1.74
N CYS A 127 -17.84 8.43 -1.21
CA CYS A 127 -16.53 8.51 -1.88
C CYS A 127 -15.96 7.12 -2.20
N LEU A 128 -16.77 6.06 -2.06
CA LEU A 128 -16.41 4.73 -2.54
C LEU A 128 -16.36 4.73 -4.07
N ASN A 129 -15.16 4.80 -4.61
CA ASN A 129 -14.90 4.90 -6.04
C ASN A 129 -13.86 3.86 -6.49
N ARG A 130 -13.52 3.87 -7.78
CA ARG A 130 -12.57 2.94 -8.40
C ARG A 130 -11.13 3.03 -7.90
N PHE A 131 -10.76 4.07 -7.16
CA PHE A 131 -9.46 4.26 -6.52
C PHE A 131 -9.42 3.63 -5.11
N GLU A 132 -10.58 3.37 -4.50
CA GLU A 132 -10.69 2.82 -3.13
C GLU A 132 -10.87 1.31 -3.06
N LEU A 133 -10.91 0.63 -4.21
CA LEU A 133 -11.00 -0.83 -4.30
C LEU A 133 -9.80 -1.51 -3.62
N PRO A 134 -10.00 -2.71 -3.02
CA PRO A 134 -8.97 -3.40 -2.25
C PRO A 134 -7.94 -4.13 -3.14
N LEU A 135 -7.42 -3.44 -4.16
CA LEU A 135 -6.45 -3.97 -5.13
C LEU A 135 -5.00 -3.64 -4.78
N HIS A 136 -4.76 -2.84 -3.73
CA HIS A 136 -3.42 -2.67 -3.17
C HIS A 136 -2.94 -3.95 -2.48
N LEU A 137 -1.62 -4.16 -2.47
CA LEU A 137 -0.99 -5.32 -1.84
C LEU A 137 -1.35 -5.44 -0.35
N CYS A 138 -1.46 -4.33 0.37
CA CYS A 138 -1.84 -4.31 1.77
C CYS A 138 -3.31 -4.72 1.99
N SER A 139 -4.23 -4.29 1.11
CA SER A 139 -5.61 -4.77 1.12
C SER A 139 -5.69 -6.26 0.80
N LEU A 140 -4.90 -6.75 -0.15
CA LEU A 140 -4.79 -8.21 -0.38
C LEU A 140 -4.25 -8.92 0.87
N ALA A 141 -3.24 -8.35 1.53
CA ALA A 141 -2.66 -8.89 2.76
C ALA A 141 -3.69 -8.99 3.90
N VAL A 142 -4.66 -8.08 4.00
CA VAL A 142 -5.79 -8.20 4.95
C VAL A 142 -6.51 -9.54 4.76
N PHE A 143 -6.90 -9.86 3.53
CA PHE A 143 -7.59 -11.12 3.24
C PHE A 143 -6.67 -12.33 3.47
N LEU A 144 -5.38 -12.24 3.11
CA LEU A 144 -4.42 -13.30 3.36
C LEU A 144 -4.21 -13.55 4.86
N CYS A 145 -4.12 -12.50 5.69
CA CYS A 145 -4.04 -12.61 7.16
C CYS A 145 -5.29 -13.27 7.74
N ALA A 146 -6.48 -12.85 7.29
CA ALA A 146 -7.74 -13.43 7.74
C ALA A 146 -7.85 -14.92 7.35
N LEU A 147 -7.49 -15.27 6.11
CA LEU A 147 -7.49 -16.65 5.66
C LEU A 147 -6.43 -17.48 6.41
N HIS A 148 -5.22 -16.93 6.60
CA HIS A 148 -4.14 -17.56 7.35
C HIS A 148 -4.51 -17.81 8.82
N SER A 149 -5.33 -16.93 9.41
CA SER A 149 -5.76 -17.07 10.81
C SER A 149 -6.69 -18.27 11.00
N ILE A 150 -7.50 -18.60 9.99
CA ILE A 150 -8.43 -19.73 9.99
C ILE A 150 -7.73 -21.01 9.54
N ARG A 151 -6.99 -20.96 8.43
CA ARG A 151 -6.24 -22.07 7.84
C ARG A 151 -4.82 -21.63 7.62
N LYS A 152 -3.83 -22.47 7.95
CA LYS A 152 -2.39 -22.12 7.83
C LYS A 152 -1.69 -22.89 6.70
N PRO A 153 -2.17 -22.81 5.45
CA PRO A 153 -1.45 -23.42 4.34
C PRO A 153 -0.12 -22.71 4.18
N ASP A 154 0.91 -23.48 3.85
CA ASP A 154 2.28 -22.98 3.83
C ASP A 154 2.47 -21.79 2.87
N TRP A 155 1.81 -21.78 1.71
CA TRP A 155 1.94 -20.71 0.73
C TRP A 155 1.47 -19.35 1.26
N LEU A 156 0.45 -19.31 2.12
CA LEU A 156 0.00 -18.06 2.76
C LEU A 156 1.07 -17.54 3.71
N GLY A 157 1.65 -18.41 4.54
CA GLY A 157 2.71 -18.03 5.47
C GLY A 157 3.93 -17.45 4.74
N GLN A 158 4.40 -18.11 3.68
CA GLN A 158 5.52 -17.61 2.87
C GLN A 158 5.18 -16.28 2.19
N THR A 159 3.96 -16.14 1.67
CA THR A 159 3.52 -14.91 1.00
C THR A 159 3.42 -13.74 1.99
N LEU A 160 2.81 -13.98 3.14
CA LEU A 160 2.69 -12.99 4.19
C LEU A 160 4.06 -12.52 4.67
N TYR A 161 4.98 -13.44 4.92
CA TYR A 161 6.31 -13.10 5.43
C TYR A 161 7.22 -12.43 4.40
N ALA A 162 7.41 -13.05 3.24
CA ALA A 162 8.40 -12.57 2.28
C ALA A 162 7.92 -11.35 1.48
N LEU A 163 6.61 -11.21 1.26
CA LEU A 163 6.03 -10.14 0.43
C LEU A 163 5.25 -9.11 1.25
N CYS A 164 4.26 -9.54 2.04
CA CYS A 164 3.35 -8.60 2.69
C CYS A 164 3.98 -7.85 3.86
N LEU A 165 4.81 -8.51 4.67
CA LEU A 165 5.50 -7.88 5.80
C LEU A 165 6.41 -6.72 5.38
N PRO A 166 7.38 -6.88 4.44
CA PRO A 166 8.20 -5.75 4.02
C PRO A 166 7.38 -4.66 3.32
N GLY A 167 6.33 -5.03 2.57
CA GLY A 167 5.41 -4.06 1.98
C GLY A 167 4.66 -3.22 3.02
N ALA A 168 4.14 -3.85 4.08
CA ALA A 168 3.44 -3.16 5.16
C ALA A 168 4.39 -2.27 5.97
N CYS A 169 5.61 -2.73 6.25
CA CYS A 169 6.65 -1.91 6.86
C CYS A 169 7.02 -0.71 5.98
N ALA A 170 7.15 -0.89 4.67
CA ALA A 170 7.43 0.19 3.74
C ALA A 170 6.29 1.22 3.69
N ALA A 171 5.03 0.79 3.74
CA ALA A 171 3.88 1.69 3.80
C ALA A 171 3.83 2.49 5.11
N LEU A 172 4.24 1.90 6.24
CA LEU A 172 4.40 2.65 7.50
C LEU A 172 5.55 3.66 7.42
N LEU A 173 6.68 3.30 6.81
CA LEU A 173 7.86 4.18 6.73
C LEU A 173 7.74 5.28 5.69
N PHE A 174 7.02 5.01 4.59
CA PHE A 174 6.84 5.87 3.43
C PHE A 174 5.35 5.93 3.03
N PRO A 175 4.46 6.42 3.91
CA PRO A 175 3.03 6.48 3.64
C PRO A 175 2.73 7.33 2.40
N ASP A 176 1.84 6.85 1.54
CA ASP A 176 1.34 7.60 0.38
C ASP A 176 0.09 8.43 0.71
N TRP A 177 -0.50 8.25 1.90
CA TRP A 177 -1.66 8.99 2.41
C TRP A 177 -1.30 10.28 3.17
N VAL A 178 -0.08 10.81 3.02
CA VAL A 178 0.39 12.04 3.70
C VAL A 178 -0.43 13.29 3.39
N VAL A 179 -1.23 13.27 2.31
CA VAL A 179 -2.17 14.35 1.96
C VAL A 179 -3.30 14.52 2.98
N TYR A 180 -3.65 13.47 3.71
CA TYR A 180 -4.69 13.50 4.72
C TYR A 180 -4.15 14.04 6.05
N PRO A 181 -4.95 14.80 6.83
CA PRO A 181 -4.59 15.14 8.20
C PRO A 181 -4.24 13.90 9.00
N PHE A 182 -3.26 14.03 9.90
CA PHE A 182 -2.81 12.88 10.70
C PHE A 182 -3.96 12.28 11.51
N PHE A 183 -4.78 13.13 12.12
CA PHE A 183 -5.98 12.74 12.88
C PHE A 183 -7.23 12.71 12.00
N SER A 184 -7.15 12.08 10.82
CA SER A 184 -8.31 11.75 9.99
C SER A 184 -8.62 10.26 10.06
N PHE A 185 -9.85 9.87 9.73
CA PHE A 185 -10.23 8.46 9.65
C PHE A 185 -9.27 7.67 8.73
N ILE A 186 -8.98 8.21 7.55
CA ILE A 186 -8.16 7.56 6.53
C ILE A 186 -6.72 7.37 7.02
N SER A 187 -6.08 8.42 7.54
CA SER A 187 -4.73 8.32 8.08
C SER A 187 -4.64 7.34 9.24
N LEU A 188 -5.53 7.45 10.23
CA LEU A 188 -5.51 6.57 11.41
C LEU A 188 -5.81 5.12 11.03
N HIS A 189 -6.79 4.89 10.15
CA HIS A 189 -7.10 3.56 9.65
C HIS A 189 -5.90 2.94 8.92
N CYS A 190 -5.22 3.71 8.06
CA CYS A 190 -4.02 3.23 7.37
C CYS A 190 -2.92 2.86 8.37
N PHE A 191 -2.58 3.72 9.34
CA PHE A 191 -1.56 3.37 10.34
C PHE A 191 -1.95 2.15 11.17
N VAL A 192 -3.20 2.05 11.62
CA VAL A 192 -3.69 0.93 12.41
C VAL A 192 -3.68 -0.37 11.59
N SER A 193 -4.28 -0.38 10.41
CA SER A 193 -4.37 -1.58 9.56
C SER A 193 -2.99 -2.14 9.21
N HIS A 194 -2.04 -1.29 8.82
CA HIS A 194 -0.67 -1.72 8.53
C HIS A 194 0.05 -2.23 9.78
N THR A 195 -0.12 -1.57 10.93
CA THR A 195 0.45 -2.04 12.21
C THR A 195 -0.12 -3.41 12.59
N LEU A 196 -1.41 -3.64 12.43
CA LEU A 196 -2.05 -4.92 12.74
C LEU A 196 -1.56 -6.05 11.81
N ILE A 197 -1.37 -5.77 10.50
CA ILE A 197 -0.78 -6.72 9.56
C ILE A 197 0.64 -7.11 10.00
N VAL A 198 1.50 -6.12 10.28
CA VAL A 198 2.87 -6.39 10.75
C VAL A 198 2.85 -7.20 12.05
N LEU A 199 2.04 -6.79 13.02
CA LEU A 199 1.89 -7.46 14.31
C LEU A 199 1.47 -8.93 14.14
N TYR A 200 0.48 -9.19 13.28
CA TYR A 200 0.01 -10.53 12.96
C TYR A 200 1.14 -11.40 12.39
N ILE A 201 1.82 -10.91 11.35
CA ILE A 201 2.86 -11.70 10.66
C ILE A 201 4.06 -11.96 11.57
N VAL A 202 4.50 -10.94 12.31
CA VAL A 202 5.61 -11.07 13.28
C VAL A 202 5.25 -12.09 14.35
N SER A 203 4.06 -11.99 14.94
CA SER A 203 3.59 -12.92 15.96
C SER A 203 3.51 -14.37 15.45
N GLU A 204 2.94 -14.59 14.26
CA GLU A 204 2.83 -15.92 13.66
C GLU A 204 4.19 -16.51 13.26
N THR A 205 5.16 -15.66 12.91
CA THR A 205 6.54 -16.06 12.61
C THR A 205 7.28 -16.44 13.89
N THR A 206 7.21 -15.61 14.93
CA THR A 206 7.82 -15.89 16.25
C THR A 206 7.27 -17.16 16.88
N ARG A 207 5.97 -17.43 16.73
CA ARG A 207 5.34 -18.67 17.22
C ARG A 207 5.68 -19.91 16.38
N GLY A 208 6.34 -19.73 15.24
CA GLY A 208 6.75 -20.83 14.35
C GLY A 208 5.62 -21.41 13.49
N SER A 209 4.46 -20.75 13.44
CA SER A 209 3.37 -21.06 12.49
C SER A 209 3.73 -20.65 11.07
N ILE A 210 4.44 -19.54 10.91
CA ILE A 210 5.09 -19.17 9.65
C ILE A 210 6.55 -19.55 9.77
N ARG A 211 7.06 -20.33 8.81
CA ARG A 211 8.45 -20.81 8.77
C ARG A 211 9.10 -20.34 7.47
N PRO A 212 9.74 -19.16 7.46
CA PRO A 212 10.37 -18.60 6.27
C PRO A 212 11.40 -19.58 5.69
N ARG A 213 11.35 -19.81 4.37
CA ARG A 213 12.36 -20.61 3.64
C ARG A 213 12.65 -20.04 2.25
N LEU A 214 13.94 -19.86 1.93
CA LEU A 214 14.40 -19.51 0.58
C LEU A 214 13.88 -20.47 -0.51
N SER A 215 13.82 -21.78 -0.25
CA SER A 215 13.33 -22.76 -1.22
C SER A 215 11.84 -22.60 -1.55
N ALA A 216 11.10 -21.84 -0.76
CA ALA A 216 9.67 -21.58 -0.95
C ALA A 216 9.38 -20.20 -1.56
N LEU A 217 10.40 -19.43 -1.97
CA LEU A 217 10.25 -18.11 -2.61
C LEU A 217 9.41 -18.14 -3.89
N TRP A 218 9.33 -19.29 -4.56
CA TRP A 218 8.46 -19.43 -5.73
C TRP A 218 6.97 -19.22 -5.40
N LYS A 219 6.55 -19.40 -4.14
CA LYS A 219 5.15 -19.24 -3.71
C LYS A 219 4.68 -17.78 -3.72
N PRO A 220 5.36 -16.83 -3.05
CA PRO A 220 5.04 -15.41 -3.20
C PRO A 220 5.24 -14.90 -4.62
N MET A 221 6.23 -15.43 -5.36
CA MET A 221 6.41 -15.09 -6.78
C MET A 221 5.19 -15.51 -7.62
N LEU A 222 4.70 -16.74 -7.43
CA LEU A 222 3.49 -17.22 -8.12
C LEU A 222 2.26 -16.38 -7.75
N PHE A 223 2.12 -15.99 -6.48
CA PHE A 223 1.07 -15.07 -6.05
C PHE A 223 1.15 -13.73 -6.79
N LEU A 224 2.35 -13.14 -6.91
CA LEU A 224 2.53 -11.91 -7.71
C LEU A 224 2.24 -12.13 -9.19
N CYS A 225 2.69 -13.24 -9.78
CA CYS A 225 2.40 -13.59 -11.17
C CYS A 225 0.90 -13.73 -11.43
N ALA A 226 0.11 -14.14 -10.43
CA ALA A 226 -1.34 -14.21 -10.53
C ALA A 226 -2.03 -12.84 -10.28
N ALA A 227 -1.56 -12.07 -9.29
CA ALA A 227 -2.22 -10.83 -8.86
C ALA A 227 -1.84 -9.60 -9.71
N VAL A 228 -0.57 -9.48 -10.10
CA VAL A 228 -0.06 -8.28 -10.81
C VAL A 228 -0.67 -8.10 -12.20
N PRO A 229 -0.81 -9.14 -13.06
CA PRO A 229 -1.40 -8.95 -14.39
C PRO A 229 -2.82 -8.35 -14.39
N PRO A 230 -3.80 -8.88 -13.65
CA PRO A 230 -5.14 -8.29 -13.63
C PRO A 230 -5.14 -6.88 -13.01
N VAL A 231 -4.35 -6.63 -11.96
CA VAL A 231 -4.23 -5.29 -11.36
C VAL A 231 -3.60 -4.30 -12.34
N SER A 232 -2.58 -4.72 -13.10
CA SER A 232 -1.93 -3.90 -14.12
C SER A 232 -2.88 -3.56 -15.27
N LEU A 233 -3.70 -4.52 -15.71
CA LEU A 233 -4.74 -4.29 -16.70
C LEU A 233 -5.79 -3.30 -16.19
N PHE A 234 -6.26 -3.48 -14.96
CA PHE A 234 -7.19 -2.56 -14.31
C PHE A 234 -6.61 -1.13 -14.22
N ASN A 235 -5.37 -1.01 -13.75
CA ASN A 235 -4.65 0.26 -13.68
C ASN A 235 -4.58 0.97 -15.03
N ARG A 236 -4.29 0.24 -16.12
CA ARG A 236 -4.20 0.82 -17.46
C ARG A 236 -5.56 1.23 -18.01
N HIS A 237 -6.60 0.46 -17.71
CA HIS A 237 -7.94 0.72 -18.20
C HIS A 237 -8.62 1.90 -17.48
N PHE A 238 -8.44 1.99 -16.15
CA PHE A 238 -9.13 2.97 -15.31
C PHE A 238 -8.26 4.16 -14.86
N GLY A 239 -6.98 4.19 -15.27
CA GLY A 239 -6.04 5.24 -14.89
C GLY A 239 -5.66 5.24 -13.40
N THR A 240 -5.77 4.10 -12.73
CA THR A 240 -5.41 3.93 -11.31
C THR A 240 -3.95 3.49 -11.15
N ASN A 241 -3.42 3.53 -9.94
CA ASN A 241 -2.03 3.14 -9.64
C ASN A 241 -1.92 2.16 -8.46
N TYR A 242 -2.71 1.09 -8.49
CA TYR A 242 -2.63 0.01 -7.52
C TYR A 242 -1.25 -0.65 -7.52
N MET A 243 -0.78 -1.01 -6.32
CA MET A 243 0.53 -1.63 -6.11
C MET A 243 1.72 -0.81 -6.67
N PHE A 244 1.52 0.48 -6.98
CA PHE A 244 2.52 1.38 -7.55
C PHE A 244 3.14 0.87 -8.86
N LEU A 245 2.36 0.16 -9.68
CA LEU A 245 2.87 -0.45 -10.92
C LEU A 245 3.17 0.55 -12.03
N GLN A 246 2.54 1.74 -12.01
CA GLN A 246 2.69 2.75 -13.05
C GLN A 246 3.52 3.96 -12.59
N LEU A 247 3.28 4.41 -11.35
CA LEU A 247 3.91 5.58 -10.78
C LEU A 247 4.50 5.25 -9.40
N PRO A 248 5.72 5.74 -9.09
CA PRO A 248 6.33 5.54 -7.78
C PRO A 248 5.60 6.34 -6.71
N SER A 249 5.51 5.77 -5.50
CA SER A 249 5.05 6.52 -4.33
C SER A 249 6.06 7.65 -3.99
N PRO A 250 5.63 8.92 -3.92
CA PRO A 250 6.52 10.04 -3.56
C PRO A 250 7.19 9.85 -2.19
N GLY A 251 8.47 10.22 -2.09
CA GLY A 251 9.23 10.08 -0.85
C GLY A 251 9.66 8.64 -0.49
N SER A 252 9.26 7.65 -1.29
CA SER A 252 9.69 6.26 -1.13
C SER A 252 10.93 5.93 -1.99
N PRO A 253 11.63 4.82 -1.69
CA PRO A 253 12.71 4.31 -2.55
C PRO A 253 12.30 4.02 -4.00
N LEU A 254 10.99 3.89 -4.27
CA LEU A 254 10.47 3.67 -5.63
C LEU A 254 10.78 4.83 -6.57
N VAL A 255 10.92 6.06 -6.05
CA VAL A 255 11.33 7.22 -6.85
C VAL A 255 12.72 7.01 -7.44
N GLY A 256 13.65 6.43 -6.66
CA GLY A 256 14.98 6.08 -7.15
C GLY A 256 14.94 5.06 -8.28
N LEU A 257 14.09 4.03 -8.17
CA LEU A 257 13.90 3.04 -9.25
C LEU A 257 13.37 3.68 -10.53
N ALA A 258 12.40 4.61 -10.40
CA ALA A 258 11.86 5.34 -11.54
C ALA A 258 12.93 6.23 -12.21
N GLN A 259 13.77 6.90 -11.42
CA GLN A 259 14.90 7.68 -11.92
C GLN A 259 15.95 6.82 -12.63
N LEU A 260 16.33 5.68 -12.03
CA LEU A 260 17.26 4.72 -12.62
C LEU A 260 16.75 4.13 -13.94
N SER A 261 15.43 3.98 -14.10
CA SER A 261 14.82 3.53 -15.36
C SER A 261 14.84 4.57 -16.48
N GLY A 262 15.30 5.80 -16.22
CA GLY A 262 15.27 6.90 -17.18
C GLY A 262 13.85 7.33 -17.57
N GLY A 263 12.86 7.05 -16.71
CA GLY A 263 11.44 7.29 -16.99
C GLY A 263 10.80 6.28 -17.95
N ASN A 264 11.48 5.18 -18.28
CA ASN A 264 10.91 4.10 -19.08
C ASN A 264 9.95 3.23 -18.22
N PRO A 265 8.65 3.13 -18.56
CA PRO A 265 7.71 2.35 -17.75
C PRO A 265 8.04 0.85 -17.65
N ALA A 266 8.56 0.25 -18.72
CA ALA A 266 8.98 -1.15 -18.70
C ALA A 266 10.26 -1.34 -17.87
N GLY A 267 11.20 -0.40 -17.97
CA GLY A 267 12.40 -0.37 -17.13
C GLY A 267 12.07 -0.21 -15.65
N TYR A 268 11.13 0.68 -15.31
CA TYR A 268 10.65 0.86 -13.94
C TYR A 268 10.04 -0.43 -13.40
N LEU A 269 9.15 -1.08 -14.16
CA LEU A 269 8.52 -2.33 -13.74
C LEU A 269 9.56 -3.46 -13.56
N ALA A 270 10.54 -3.56 -14.44
CA ALA A 270 11.62 -4.54 -14.32
C ALA A 270 12.46 -4.32 -13.05
N LEU A 271 12.83 -3.06 -12.76
CA LEU A 271 13.54 -2.68 -11.55
C LEU A 271 12.70 -2.91 -10.29
N LEU A 272 11.39 -2.65 -10.35
CA LEU A 272 10.46 -2.93 -9.26
C LEU A 272 10.39 -4.44 -8.96
N ILE A 273 10.24 -5.26 -9.99
CA ILE A 273 10.23 -6.74 -9.85
C ILE A 273 11.54 -7.21 -9.23
N ALA A 274 12.69 -6.72 -9.73
CA ALA A 274 14.00 -7.08 -9.22
C ALA A 274 14.18 -6.65 -7.75
N ALA A 275 13.76 -5.42 -7.40
CA ALA A 275 13.82 -4.92 -6.04
C ALA A 275 12.93 -5.71 -5.07
N VAL A 276 11.71 -6.05 -5.50
CA VAL A 276 10.79 -6.87 -4.71
C VAL A 276 11.36 -8.27 -4.52
N ALA A 277 11.83 -8.94 -5.58
CA ALA A 277 12.44 -10.27 -5.48
C ALA A 277 13.71 -10.27 -4.59
N GLY A 278 14.54 -9.23 -4.72
CA GLY A 278 15.71 -9.03 -3.86
C GLY A 278 15.31 -8.84 -2.40
N CYS A 279 14.28 -8.04 -2.12
CA CYS A 279 13.73 -7.85 -0.77
C CYS A 279 13.23 -9.18 -0.18
N MET A 280 12.50 -9.99 -0.95
CA MET A 280 12.06 -11.31 -0.50
C MET A 280 13.23 -12.21 -0.13
N ALA A 281 14.27 -12.26 -0.98
CA ALA A 281 15.45 -13.07 -0.72
C ALA A 281 16.21 -12.60 0.55
N LEU A 282 16.30 -11.28 0.75
CA LEU A 282 16.91 -10.70 1.96
C LEU A 282 16.14 -11.02 3.24
N MET A 283 14.80 -10.97 3.20
CA MET A 283 13.94 -11.33 4.33
C MET A 283 14.13 -12.80 4.76
N GLU A 284 14.35 -13.68 3.78
CA GLU A 284 14.48 -15.13 3.98
C GLU A 284 15.91 -15.57 4.37
N LEU A 285 16.92 -14.73 4.09
CA LEU A 285 18.34 -15.06 4.27
C LEU A 285 18.72 -15.47 5.71
N PRO A 286 18.26 -14.78 6.78
CA PRO A 286 18.61 -15.18 8.15
C PRO A 286 18.16 -16.60 8.50
N PHE A 287 17.00 -17.03 8.00
CA PHE A 287 16.44 -18.35 8.27
C PHE A 287 17.18 -19.47 7.52
N ALA A 288 17.62 -19.18 6.30
CA ALA A 288 18.44 -20.10 5.52
C ALA A 288 19.83 -20.31 6.16
N LEU A 289 20.46 -19.24 6.64
CA LEU A 289 21.75 -19.30 7.33
C LEU A 289 21.64 -20.05 8.68
N ALA A 290 20.53 -19.89 9.40
CA ALA A 290 20.27 -20.62 10.63
C ALA A 290 20.03 -22.12 10.40
N HIS A 291 19.35 -22.51 9.31
CA HIS A 291 19.12 -23.92 8.96
C HIS A 291 20.40 -24.66 8.58
N ARG A 292 21.34 -24.00 7.90
CA ARG A 292 22.64 -24.60 7.53
C ARG A 292 23.57 -24.87 8.73
N ARG A 293 23.28 -24.29 9.89
CA ARG A 293 24.06 -24.46 11.12
C ARG A 293 23.58 -25.62 12.01
N LYS A 294 22.49 -26.29 11.65
CA LYS A 294 22.09 -27.53 12.32
C LYS A 294 22.85 -28.70 11.67
N PRO A 295 23.76 -29.38 12.39
CA PRO A 295 24.51 -30.52 11.88
C PRO A 295 23.59 -31.71 11.56
#